data_AF-A0A967WF86-F1
#
_entry.id   AF-A0A967WF86-F1
#
_cell.length_a   1.000
_cell.length_b   1.000
_cell.length_c   1.000
_cell.angle_alpha   90.00
_cell.angle_beta   90.00
_cell.angle_gamma   90.00
#
_symmetry.space_group_name_H-M   'P 1'
#
loop_
_entity.id
_entity.type
_entity.pdbx_description
1 polymer ?
#
loop_
_entity_poly.entity_id
_entity_poly.type
_entity_poly.pdbx_seq_one_letter_code
_entity_poly.pdbx_strand_id
1 'polypeptide(L)' 'MDRPLTVPEAAEILNYHPNHLSRLLRAGRVEGERVGGRWLISRQEIERIKALQGKGGRLPKEPKQQNG' A
#
# COMPACT_ATOMS: atom_id res chain seq x y z
N MET A 1 -16.59 10.48 8.21
CA MET A 1 -16.17 9.18 7.63
C MET A 1 -15.09 9.48 6.61
N ASP A 2 -13.91 8.89 6.74
CA ASP A 2 -12.84 9.08 5.75
C ASP A 2 -13.09 8.12 4.57
N ARG A 3 -13.07 8.64 3.34
CA ARG A 3 -13.29 7.83 2.14
C ARG A 3 -12.04 7.01 1.81
N PRO A 4 -12.17 5.82 1.19
CA PRO A 4 -11.01 5.13 0.67
C PRO A 4 -10.35 5.95 -0.45
N LEU A 5 -9.04 5.76 -0.57
CA LEU A 5 -8.17 6.49 -1.49
C LEU A 5 -7.84 5.63 -2.70
N THR A 6 -7.80 6.25 -3.87
CA THR A 6 -7.30 5.62 -5.08
C THR A 6 -5.78 5.46 -5.03
N VAL A 7 -5.22 4.63 -5.91
CA VAL A 7 -3.76 4.45 -6.01
C VAL A 7 -3.00 5.76 -6.19
N PRO A 8 -3.40 6.71 -7.07
CA PRO A 8 -2.69 7.98 -7.18
C PRO A 8 -2.66 8.76 -5.86
N GLU A 9 -3.81 8.91 -5.20
CA GLU A 9 -3.93 9.67 -3.95
C GLU A 9 -3.11 9.04 -2.82
N ALA A 10 -3.19 7.71 -2.69
CA ALA A 10 -2.41 6.95 -1.73
C ALA A 10 -0.90 7.04 -2.01
N ALA A 11 -0.50 7.02 -3.29
CA ALA A 11 0.89 7.10 -3.70
C ALA A 11 1.50 8.47 -3.35
N GLU A 12 0.76 9.56 -3.54
CA GLU A 12 1.18 10.90 -3.11
C GLU A 12 1.41 10.96 -1.59
N ILE A 13 0.48 10.43 -0.80
CA ILE A 13 0.57 10.44 0.67
C ILE A 13 1.73 9.57 1.17
N LEU A 14 1.99 8.44 0.52
CA LEU A 14 3.06 7.51 0.87
C LEU A 14 4.41 7.87 0.25
N ASN A 15 4.48 8.94 -0.55
CA ASN A 15 5.63 9.33 -1.36
C ASN A 15 6.16 8.17 -2.24
N TYR A 16 5.24 7.43 -2.85
CA TYR A 16 5.51 6.34 -3.77
C TYR A 16 5.18 6.73 -5.21
N HIS A 17 5.80 6.05 -6.16
CA HIS A 17 5.31 6.06 -7.53
C HIS A 17 4.02 5.20 -7.64
N PRO A 18 2.95 5.63 -8.34
CA PRO A 18 1.70 4.86 -8.46
C PRO A 18 1.89 3.43 -9.00
N ASN A 19 2.83 3.23 -9.94
CA ASN A 19 3.17 1.89 -10.42
C ASN A 19 3.80 1.01 -9.33
N HIS A 20 4.61 1.59 -8.43
CA HIS A 20 5.18 0.87 -7.31
C HIS A 20 4.07 0.45 -6.34
N LEU A 21 3.18 1.37 -5.97
CA LEU A 21 2.03 1.06 -5.11
C LEU A 21 1.10 0.00 -5.73
N SER A 22 0.83 0.09 -7.03
CA SER A 22 0.07 -0.93 -7.76
C SER A 22 0.73 -2.31 -7.73
N ARG A 23 2.06 -2.38 -7.81
CA ARG A 23 2.80 -3.64 -7.65
C ARG A 23 2.67 -4.20 -6.24
N LEU A 24 2.73 -3.35 -5.22
CA LEU A 24 2.56 -3.76 -3.82
C LEU A 24 1.16 -4.31 -3.54
N LEU A 25 0.12 -3.66 -4.08
CA LEU A 25 -1.26 -4.16 -4.04
C LEU A 25 -1.40 -5.54 -4.69
N ARG A 26 -0.88 -5.70 -5.92
CA ARG A 26 -0.89 -6.99 -6.64
C ARG A 26 -0.08 -8.08 -5.93
N ALA A 27 0.95 -7.70 -5.19
CA ALA A 27 1.78 -8.62 -4.40
C ALA A 27 1.19 -8.89 -3.00
N GLY A 28 0.05 -8.29 -2.63
CA GLY A 28 -0.54 -8.44 -1.30
C GLY A 28 0.22 -7.75 -0.16
N ARG A 29 1.20 -6.88 -0.48
CA ARG A 29 1.99 -6.14 0.52
C ARG A 29 1.26 -4.91 1.06
N VAL A 30 0.37 -4.37 0.24
CA VAL A 30 -0.56 -3.30 0.60
C VAL A 30 -1.96 -3.87 0.45
N GLU A 31 -2.79 -3.68 1.45
CA GLU A 31 -4.18 -4.08 1.42
C GLU A 31 -5.02 -3.08 0.62
N GLY A 32 -5.99 -3.58 -0.14
CA GLY A 32 -6.88 -2.74 -0.90
C GLY A 32 -8.04 -3.55 -1.45
N GLU A 33 -9.10 -2.85 -1.80
CA GLU A 33 -10.29 -3.42 -2.40
C GLU A 33 -10.40 -2.99 -3.85
N ARG A 34 -10.83 -3.90 -4.73
CA ARG A 34 -11.06 -3.59 -6.14
C ARG A 34 -12.54 -3.33 -6.39
N VAL A 35 -12.91 -2.06 -6.55
CA VAL A 35 -14.29 -1.62 -6.79
C VAL A 35 -14.37 -0.95 -8.16
N GLY A 36 -15.25 -1.45 -9.03
CA GLY A 36 -15.45 -0.89 -10.38
C GLY A 36 -14.17 -0.85 -11.23
N GLY A 37 -13.27 -1.82 -11.05
CA GLY A 37 -11.99 -1.89 -11.76
C GLY A 37 -10.89 -0.98 -11.22
N ARG A 38 -11.14 -0.24 -10.13
CA ARG A 38 -10.15 0.62 -9.46
C ARG A 38 -9.75 0.01 -8.12
N TRP A 39 -8.49 0.18 -7.76
CA TRP A 39 -8.01 -0.14 -6.42
C TRP A 39 -8.31 1.01 -5.47
N LEU A 40 -8.87 0.66 -4.32
CA LEU A 40 -9.22 1.54 -3.23
C LEU A 40 -8.48 1.07 -1.97
N ILE A 41 -7.82 2.00 -1.29
CA ILE A 41 -6.99 1.74 -0.12
C ILE A 41 -7.61 2.49 1.05
N SER A 42 -7.84 1.78 2.16
CA SER A 42 -8.39 2.41 3.36
C SER A 42 -7.37 3.35 3.98
N ARG A 43 -7.83 4.40 4.68
CA ARG A 43 -6.91 5.27 5.42
C ARG A 43 -6.11 4.52 6.49
N GLN A 44 -6.72 3.50 7.12
CA GLN A 44 -6.03 2.66 8.10
C GLN A 44 -4.81 1.98 7.48
N GLU A 45 -4.95 1.50 6.25
CA GLU A 45 -3.84 0.87 5.54
C GLU A 45 -2.74 1.87 5.18
N ILE A 46 -3.09 3.09 4.77
CA ILE A 46 -2.10 4.15 4.53
C ILE A 46 -1.26 4.43 5.78
N GLU A 47 -1.91 4.56 6.94
CA GLU A 47 -1.21 4.80 8.20
C GLU A 47 -0.34 3.60 8.62
N ARG A 48 -0.81 2.37 8.38
CA ARG A 48 0.01 1.15 8.57
C ARG A 48 1.26 1.19 7.71
N ILE A 49 1.13 1.50 6.41
CA ILE A 49 2.28 1.56 5.51
C ILE A 49 3.24 2.68 5.91
N LYS A 50 2.75 3.86 6.30
CA LYS A 50 3.61 4.94 6.84
C LYS A 50 4.41 4.49 8.05
N ALA A 51 3.77 3.81 9.01
CA ALA A 51 4.44 3.31 10.21
C ALA A 51 5.51 2.24 9.88
N LEU A 52 5.31 1.47 8.81
CA LEU A 52 6.28 0.48 8.33
C LEU A 52 7.41 1.07 7.48
N GLN A 53 7.26 2.26 6.91
CA GLN A 53 8.32 2.87 6.10
C GLN A 53 9.56 3.13 6.97
N GLY A 54 10.65 2.42 6.67
CA GLY A 54 11.95 2.70 7.29
C GLY A 54 12.59 3.99 6.74
N LYS A 55 13.77 4.33 7.26
CA LYS A 55 14.59 5.46 6.77
C LYS A 55 14.81 5.32 5.25
N GLY A 56 14.20 6.21 4.46
CA GLY A 56 14.24 6.19 2.99
C GLY A 56 12.98 5.65 2.29
N GLY A 57 11.84 5.53 2.98
CA GLY A 57 10.55 5.21 2.34
C GLY A 57 10.46 3.77 1.82
N ARG A 58 11.27 2.86 2.33
CA ARG A 58 11.23 1.45 1.90
C ARG A 58 10.40 0.65 2.88
N LEU A 59 9.38 -0.03 2.37
CA LEU A 59 8.71 -1.09 3.10
C LEU A 59 9.72 -2.21 3.40
N PRO A 60 9.84 -2.68 4.66
CA PRO A 60 10.73 -3.76 5.03
C PRO A 60 10.49 -4.96 4.12
N LYS A 61 11.58 -5.63 3.73
CA LYS A 61 11.50 -6.89 3.00
C LYS A 61 10.72 -7.86 3.89
N GLU A 62 9.74 -8.54 3.31
CA GLU A 62 8.93 -9.52 4.04
C GLU A 62 9.86 -10.47 4.81
N PRO A 63 9.58 -10.80 6.09
CA PRO A 63 10.17 -11.99 6.66
C PRO A 63 9.75 -13.13 5.74
N LYS A 64 10.70 -13.85 5.14
CA LYS A 64 10.42 -15.00 4.28
C LYS A 64 9.33 -15.82 4.97
N GLN A 65 8.16 -15.94 4.36
CA GLN A 65 7.15 -16.89 4.78
C GLN A 65 7.87 -18.25 4.84
N GLN A 66 8.22 -18.69 6.05
CA GLN A 66 8.72 -20.02 6.30
C GLN A 66 7.51 -20.92 6.08
N ASN A 67 7.38 -21.43 4.86
CA ASN A 67 6.53 -22.58 4.60
C ASN A 67 7.48 -23.76 4.42
N GLY A 68 7.34 -24.72 5.35
CA GLY A 68 8.03 -26.01 5.34
C GLY A 68 7.43 -27.00 4.36
#